data_AF-A0A7X9Q418-F1
#
_entry.id   AF-A0A7X9Q418-F1
#
_cell.length_a   1.000
_cell.length_b   1.000
_cell.length_c   1.000
_cell.angle_alpha   90.00
_cell.angle_beta   90.00
_cell.angle_gamma   90.00
#
_symmetry.space_group_name_H-M   'P 1'
#
loop_
_entity.id
_entity.type
_entity.pdbx_description
1 polymer ?
#
loop_
_entity_poly.entity_id
_entity_poly.type
_entity_poly.pdbx_seq_one_letter_code
_entity_poly.pdbx_strand_id
1 'polypeptide(L)'
;NRDYFFSIFEYPVFVNNTFHYLYNNQYDGEYLLPEFKHLDFLWLVKTEGQDVDEGEFSILQKTLKTIPFVQLVTEMTGDKIKNREHLIF
;
A
#
# COMPACT_ATOMS: atom_id res chain seq x y z
N ASN A 1 -23.39 7.76 13.87
CA ASN A 1 -22.32 7.29 12.98
C ASN A 1 -21.01 7.84 13.46
N ARG A 2 -19.99 6.98 13.56
CA ARG A 2 -18.61 7.40 13.83
C ARG A 2 -17.90 7.34 12.49
N ASP A 3 -17.25 8.43 12.13
CA ASP A 3 -16.50 8.52 10.87
C ASP A 3 -15.03 8.20 11.17
N TYR A 4 -14.40 7.40 10.30
CA TYR A 4 -13.00 7.00 10.44
C TYR A 4 -12.18 7.62 9.31
N PHE A 5 -11.02 8.17 9.66
CA PHE A 5 -10.18 8.93 8.73
C PHE A 5 -8.77 8.32 8.69
N PHE A 6 -8.49 7.56 7.65
CA PHE A 6 -7.18 6.96 7.45
C PHE A 6 -6.24 7.94 6.74
N SER A 7 -5.01 8.06 7.24
CA SER A 7 -3.99 8.92 6.62
C SER A 7 -3.36 8.24 5.42
N ILE A 8 -3.18 9.00 4.35
CA ILE A 8 -2.61 8.53 3.08
C ILE A 8 -1.52 9.51 2.66
N PHE A 9 -0.36 8.97 2.28
CA PHE A 9 0.68 9.72 1.60
C PHE A 9 0.68 9.35 0.12
N GLU A 10 0.65 10.36 -0.73
CA GLU A 10 0.68 10.21 -2.19
C GLU A 10 2.00 10.72 -2.75
N TYR A 11 2.58 9.98 -3.69
CA TYR A 11 3.75 10.40 -4.44
C TYR A 11 3.59 10.06 -5.94
N PRO A 12 3.41 11.07 -6.81
CA PRO A 12 3.35 10.87 -8.25
C PRO A 12 4.75 10.77 -8.87
N VAL A 13 4.94 9.79 -9.75
CA VAL A 13 6.14 9.59 -10.56
C VAL A 13 5.82 9.99 -12.00
N PHE A 14 6.30 11.18 -12.38
CA PHE A 14 5.96 11.79 -13.68
C PHE A 14 6.52 11.06 -14.90
N VAL A 15 7.52 10.20 -14.72
CA VAL A 15 8.23 9.55 -15.85
C VAL A 15 7.41 8.40 -16.46
N ASN A 16 6.67 7.66 -15.63
CA ASN A 16 5.95 6.45 -16.02
C ASN A 16 4.45 6.50 -15.66
N ASN A 17 3.94 7.66 -15.28
CA ASN A 17 2.55 7.84 -14.85
C ASN A 17 2.16 6.84 -13.73
N THR A 18 3.11 6.63 -12.81
CA THR A 18 2.97 5.75 -11.65
C THR A 18 2.69 6.58 -10.42
N PHE A 19 1.76 6.14 -9.58
CA PHE A 19 1.39 6.75 -8.33
C PHE A 19 1.64 5.78 -7.19
N HIS A 20 2.34 6.27 -6.16
CA HIS A 20 2.56 5.52 -4.93
C HIS A 20 1.64 6.07 -3.85
N TYR A 21 0.85 5.20 -3.24
CA TYR A 21 -0.02 5.51 -2.11
C TYR A 21 0.42 4.69 -0.90
N LEU A 22 0.79 5.35 0.18
CA LEU A 22 1.09 4.73 1.46
C LEU A 22 -0.03 5.02 2.44
N TYR A 23 -0.81 3.99 2.76
CA TYR A 23 -1.91 4.05 3.71
C TYR A 23 -1.41 3.67 5.10
N ASN A 24 -1.81 4.44 6.11
CA ASN A 24 -1.82 3.94 7.47
C ASN A 24 -3.03 3.02 7.63
N ASN A 25 -2.79 1.75 7.94
CA ASN A 25 -3.85 0.75 7.99
C ASN A 25 -4.70 0.83 9.26
N GLN A 26 -4.37 1.71 10.21
CA GLN A 26 -5.08 1.82 11.49
C GLN A 26 -5.53 3.26 11.77
N TYR A 27 -6.75 3.40 12.28
CA TYR A 27 -7.24 4.66 12.85
C TYR A 27 -8.24 4.36 13.97
N ASP A 28 -7.96 4.87 15.18
CA ASP A 28 -8.88 4.82 16.33
C ASP A 28 -9.40 3.40 16.67
N GLY A 29 -8.53 2.40 16.53
CA GLY A 29 -8.83 0.98 16.80
C GLY A 29 -9.45 0.22 15.63
N GLU A 30 -9.87 0.91 14.57
CA GLU A 30 -10.34 0.30 13.32
C GLU A 30 -9.22 0.16 12.29
N TYR A 31 -9.43 -0.74 11.33
CA TYR A 31 -8.47 -1.02 10.26
C TYR A 31 -9.05 -0.70 8.89
N LEU A 32 -8.21 -0.15 8.00
CA LEU A 32 -8.60 0.14 6.62
C LEU A 32 -8.92 -1.16 5.88
N LEU A 33 -8.02 -2.15 6.01
CA LEU A 33 -8.23 -3.51 5.53
C LEU A 33 -8.21 -4.49 6.71
N PRO A 34 -9.39 -4.87 7.24
CA PRO A 34 -9.48 -5.79 8.38
C PRO A 34 -8.80 -7.15 8.14
N GLU A 35 -8.77 -7.63 6.90
CA GLU A 35 -8.06 -8.86 6.51
C GLU A 35 -6.55 -8.77 6.70
N PHE A 36 -6.00 -7.56 6.74
CA PHE A 36 -4.57 -7.27 6.89
C PHE A 36 -4.27 -6.50 8.18
N LYS A 37 -5.10 -6.65 9.23
CA LYS A 37 -4.92 -5.98 10.54
C LYS A 37 -3.55 -6.17 11.23
N HIS A 38 -2.74 -7.10 10.74
CA HIS A 38 -1.37 -7.35 11.23
C HIS A 38 -0.30 -6.53 10.51
N LEU A 39 -0.70 -5.72 9.51
CA LEU A 39 0.16 -4.80 8.78
C LEU A 39 -0.14 -3.37 9.22
N ASP A 40 0.92 -2.63 9.58
CA ASP A 40 0.79 -1.23 9.99
C ASP A 40 0.54 -0.31 8.80
N PHE A 41 1.19 -0.60 7.67
CA PHE A 41 1.11 0.21 6.45
C PHE A 41 0.79 -0.65 5.24
N LEU A 42 0.07 -0.06 4.29
CA LEU A 42 -0.22 -0.65 2.98
C LEU A 42 0.37 0.26 1.91
N TRP A 43 1.20 -0.29 1.04
CA TRP A 43 1.78 0.44 -0.09
C TRP A 43 1.12 -0.05 -1.38
N LEU A 44 0.34 0.82 -2.01
CA LEU A 44 -0.23 0.61 -3.33
C LEU A 44 0.60 1.33 -4.38
N VAL A 45 1.00 0.61 -5.43
CA VAL A 45 1.62 1.18 -6.62
C VAL A 45 0.61 1.04 -7.75
N LYS A 46 0.23 2.16 -8.36
CA LYS A 46 -0.72 2.22 -9.46
C LYS A 46 -0.03 2.84 -10.67
N THR A 47 0.05 2.09 -11.76
CA THR A 47 0.61 2.56 -13.03
C THR A 47 -0.49 2.61 -14.07
N GLU A 48 -0.59 3.71 -14.82
CA GLU A 48 -1.55 3.81 -15.90
C GLU A 48 -0.96 3.30 -17.22
N GLY A 49 -1.66 2.36 -17.88
CA GLY A 49 -1.34 1.92 -19.24
C GLY A 49 -0.21 0.90 -19.35
N GLN A 50 0.42 0.50 -18.25
CA GLN A 50 1.42 -0.57 -18.21
C GLN A 50 1.29 -1.37 -16.90
N ASP A 51 1.61 -2.67 -16.96
CA ASP A 51 1.79 -3.47 -15.76
C ASP A 51 3.04 -3.01 -15.01
N VAL A 52 2.99 -3.07 -13.68
CA VAL A 52 4.15 -2.79 -12.82
C VAL A 52 5.23 -3.83 -13.11
N ASP A 53 6.45 -3.38 -13.37
CA ASP A 53 7.59 -4.29 -13.58
C ASP A 53 7.88 -5.07 -12.28
N GLU A 54 7.83 -6.41 -12.36
CA GLU A 54 8.18 -7.31 -11.25
C GLU A 54 9.59 -7.02 -10.69
N GLY A 55 10.51 -6.58 -11.54
CA GLY A 55 11.86 -6.16 -11.16
C GLY A 55 11.85 -4.96 -10.22
N GLU A 56 11.03 -3.94 -10.52
CA GLU A 56 10.86 -2.77 -9.67
C GLU A 56 10.27 -3.15 -8.31
N PHE A 57 9.29 -4.05 -8.29
CA PHE A 57 8.68 -4.51 -7.04
C PHE A 57 9.69 -5.26 -6.15
N SER A 58 10.53 -6.12 -6.74
CA SER A 58 11.61 -6.81 -6.02
C SER A 58 12.64 -5.83 -5.42
N ILE A 59 13.01 -4.79 -6.18
CA ILE A 59 13.92 -3.75 -5.70
C ILE A 59 13.29 -2.96 -4.56
N LEU A 60 12.02 -2.58 -4.67
CA LEU A 60 11.28 -1.89 -3.63
C LEU A 60 11.25 -2.72 -2.35
N GLN A 61 10.89 -4.00 -2.43
CA GLN A 61 10.86 -4.90 -1.27
C GLN A 61 12.23 -5.01 -0.59
N LYS A 62 13.30 -5.13 -1.35
CA LYS A 62 14.67 -5.17 -0.80
C LYS A 62 15.04 -3.87 -0.11
N THR A 63 14.67 -2.74 -0.71
CA THR A 63 14.94 -1.41 -0.16
C THR A 63 14.18 -1.20 1.16
N LEU A 64 12.90 -1.57 1.22
CA LEU A 64 12.10 -1.49 2.44
C LEU A 64 12.70 -2.31 3.59
N LYS A 65 13.23 -3.51 3.29
CA LYS A 65 13.90 -4.37 4.28
C LYS A 65 15.20 -3.78 4.84
N THR A 66 15.78 -2.76 4.20
CA THR A 66 16.96 -2.06 4.75
C THR A 66 16.61 -1.06 5.85
N ILE A 67 15.33 -0.71 6.00
CA ILE A 67 14.86 0.22 7.03
C ILE A 67 14.88 -0.51 8.38
N PRO A 68 15.64 -0.05 9.39
CA PRO A 68 15.85 -0.81 10.64
C PRO A 68 14.58 -1.18 11.40
N PHE A 69 13.50 -0.40 11.26
CA PHE A 69 12.24 -0.60 11.97
C PHE A 69 11.23 -1.45 11.19
N VAL A 70 11.53 -1.82 9.94
CA VAL A 70 10.66 -2.67 9.13
C VAL A 70 10.90 -4.13 9.49
N GLN A 71 9.91 -4.75 10.11
CA GLN A 71 9.99 -6.15 10.53
C GLN A 71 9.58 -7.13 9.43
N LEU A 72 8.63 -6.73 8.57
CA LEU A 72 8.06 -7.57 7.54
C LEU A 72 7.73 -6.73 6.30
N VAL A 73 8.06 -7.28 5.13
CA VAL A 73 7.59 -6.77 3.84
C VAL A 73 7.02 -7.94 3.08
N THR A 74 5.73 -7.87 2.77
CA THR A 74 5.01 -8.90 1.99
C THR A 74 4.33 -8.26 0.81
N GLU A 75 4.34 -8.98 -0.31
CA GLU A 75 3.51 -8.65 -1.46
C GLU A 75 2.06 -9.06 -1.20
N MET A 76 1.13 -8.20 -1.64
CA MET A 76 -0.30 -8.51 -1.66
C MET A 76 -0.74 -8.53 -3.12
N THR A 77 -1.04 -9.72 -3.63
CA THR A 77 -1.67 -9.83 -4.95
C THR A 77 -3.10 -9.30 -4.86
N GLY A 78 -3.57 -8.62 -5.91
CA GLY A 78 -4.89 -7.98 -5.90
C GLY A 78 -6.00 -8.94 -5.48
N ASP A 79 -5.94 -10.20 -5.89
CA ASP A 79 -6.90 -11.27 -5.58
C ASP A 79 -7.13 -11.51 -4.08
N LYS A 80 -6.17 -11.12 -3.24
CA LYS A 80 -6.25 -11.26 -1.78
C LYS A 80 -6.94 -10.09 -1.09
N ILE A 81 -7.14 -8.97 -1.79
CA ILE A 81 -7.81 -7.79 -1.25
C ILE A 81 -9.31 -7.97 -1.43
N LYS A 82 -10.04 -8.13 -0.32
CA LYS A 82 -11.49 -8.31 -0.32
C LYS A 82 -12.21 -6.97 -0.25
N ASN A 83 -11.73 -6.05 0.60
CA ASN A 83 -12.32 -4.73 0.78
C ASN A 83 -11.61 -3.68 -0.08
N ARG A 84 -11.53 -3.93 -1.39
CA ARG A 84 -10.80 -3.06 -2.33
C ARG A 84 -11.37 -1.65 -2.33
N GLU A 85 -12.68 -1.50 -2.18
CA GLU A 85 -13.44 -0.24 -2.16
C GLU A 85 -12.99 0.77 -1.09
N HIS A 86 -12.22 0.35 -0.09
CA HIS A 86 -11.61 1.25 0.89
C HIS A 86 -10.34 1.94 0.38
N LEU A 87 -9.77 1.44 -0.72
CA LEU A 87 -8.62 2.04 -1.38
C LEU A 87 -9.09 3.13 -2.35
N ILE A 88 -8.27 4.16 -2.50
CA ILE A 88 -8.50 5.18 -3.52
C ILE A 88 -8.22 4.53 -4.89
N PHE A 89 -9.25 4.44 -5.73
CA PHE A 89 -9.18 3.96 -7.11
C PHE A 89 -9.27 5.09 -8.12
#